data_AF-A0A8B7ZYE4-F1
#
_entry.id   AF-A0A8B7ZYE4-F1
#
_cell.length_a   1.000
_cell.length_b   1.000
_cell.length_c   1.000
_cell.angle_alpha   90.00
_cell.angle_beta   90.00
_cell.angle_gamma   90.00
#
_symmetry.space_group_name_H-M   'P 1'
#
loop_
_entity.id
_entity.type
_entity.pdbx_description
1 polymer ?
#
loop_
_entity_poly.entity_id
_entity_poly.type
_entity_poly.pdbx_seq_one_letter_code
_entity_poly.pdbx_strand_id
1 'polypeptide(L)'
;MGSPRSAVLADIFVEEFETSPLLTAYPKPTIWLRYVEDTFVTWPNSQDHLQEFLEYLNKQHPTIKFTMEQEQDGQLSFPDVHLSRNPDGTLNHRVHRKPTHTNRYLHQISFHHPAIKTSINRTLVRRASET
;
A
#
# COMPACT_ATOMS: atom_id res chain seq x y z
N MET A 1 3.96 -11.02 17.18
CA MET A 1 3.46 -9.65 16.97
C MET A 1 1.94 -9.73 16.94
N GLY A 2 1.28 -9.15 17.95
CA GLY A 2 -0.19 -9.07 18.04
C GLY A 2 -0.91 -10.39 18.35
N SER A 3 -2.13 -10.27 18.86
CA SER A 3 -3.09 -11.39 18.89
C SER A 3 -3.46 -11.74 17.45
N PRO A 4 -3.59 -13.03 17.06
CA PRO A 4 -4.00 -13.39 15.71
C PRO A 4 -5.38 -12.81 15.31
N ARG A 5 -6.19 -12.37 16.28
CA ARG A 5 -7.49 -11.74 16.06
C ARG A 5 -7.43 -10.22 15.88
N SER A 6 -6.36 -9.56 16.31
CA SER A 6 -6.31 -8.09 16.30
C SER A 6 -6.29 -7.52 14.89
N ALA A 7 -5.61 -8.20 13.94
CA ALA A 7 -5.58 -7.78 12.55
C ALA A 7 -6.98 -7.78 11.92
N VAL A 8 -7.75 -8.86 12.13
CA VAL A 8 -9.12 -8.99 11.62
C VAL A 8 -10.03 -7.91 12.19
N LEU A 9 -9.94 -7.64 13.49
CA LEU A 9 -10.74 -6.58 14.11
C LEU A 9 -10.37 -5.18 13.60
N ALA A 10 -9.08 -4.93 13.36
CA ALA A 10 -8.62 -3.68 12.77
C ALA A 10 -9.16 -3.53 11.33
N ASP A 11 -9.10 -4.59 10.52
CA ASP A 11 -9.61 -4.58 9.15
C ASP A 11 -11.11 -4.28 9.09
N ILE A 12 -11.92 -4.93 9.92
CA ILE A 12 -13.38 -4.69 9.96
C ILE A 12 -13.68 -3.25 10.34
N PHE A 13 -12.99 -2.73 11.35
CA PHE A 13 -13.22 -1.36 11.80
C PHE A 13 -12.82 -0.34 10.73
N VAL A 14 -11.67 -0.51 10.08
CA VAL A 14 -11.21 0.38 9.01
C VAL A 14 -12.14 0.31 7.80
N GLU A 15 -12.64 -0.88 7.43
CA GLU A 15 -13.61 -1.04 6.34
C GLU A 15 -14.91 -0.27 6.58
N GLU A 16 -15.51 -0.40 7.76
CA GLU A 16 -16.71 0.36 8.14
C GLU A 16 -16.41 1.88 8.17
N PHE A 17 -15.26 2.25 8.74
CA PHE A 17 -14.82 3.62 8.85
C PHE A 17 -14.56 4.29 7.49
N GLU A 18 -14.08 3.56 6.48
CA GLU A 18 -13.87 4.06 5.11
C GLU A 18 -15.19 4.12 4.32
N THR A 19 -16.08 3.17 4.53
CA THR A 19 -17.31 3.02 3.73
C THR A 19 -18.20 4.25 3.86
N SER A 20 -18.47 4.73 5.07
CA SER A 20 -19.38 5.87 5.30
C SER A 20 -18.87 7.18 4.66
N PRO A 21 -17.60 7.59 4.85
CA PRO A 21 -17.01 8.75 4.18
C PRO A 21 -16.98 8.62 2.66
N LEU A 22 -16.64 7.45 2.12
CA LEU A 22 -16.59 7.24 0.66
C LEU A 22 -17.97 7.30 -0.01
N LEU A 23 -19.03 6.91 0.71
CA LEU A 23 -20.41 7.01 0.21
C LEU A 23 -20.94 8.45 0.21
N THR A 24 -20.47 9.30 1.14
CA THR A 24 -21.02 10.64 1.36
C THR A 24 -20.15 11.77 0.81
N ALA A 25 -18.87 11.51 0.53
CA ALA A 25 -17.95 12.49 -0.01
C ALA A 25 -18.38 13.00 -1.39
N TYR A 26 -18.23 14.31 -1.59
CA TYR A 26 -18.26 14.94 -2.89
C TYR A 26 -17.23 16.08 -2.92
N PRO A 27 -16.32 16.10 -3.90
CA PRO A 27 -16.08 15.06 -4.90
C PRO A 27 -15.49 13.76 -4.33
N LYS A 28 -15.52 12.67 -5.11
CA LYS A 28 -15.12 11.31 -4.68
C LYS A 28 -14.09 10.68 -5.62
N PRO A 29 -13.30 9.71 -5.13
CA PRO A 29 -12.33 9.00 -5.98
C PRO A 29 -13.04 8.10 -6.99
N THR A 30 -12.37 7.82 -8.12
CA THR A 30 -12.83 6.83 -9.10
C THR A 30 -12.52 5.42 -8.63
N ILE A 31 -11.35 5.22 -8.03
CA ILE A 31 -10.86 3.95 -7.50
C ILE A 31 -10.35 4.22 -6.08
N TRP A 32 -10.73 3.34 -5.16
CA TRP A 32 -10.19 3.27 -3.80
C TRP A 32 -9.87 1.80 -3.50
N LEU A 33 -8.59 1.47 -3.35
CA LEU A 33 -8.13 0.13 -3.01
C LEU A 33 -7.34 0.20 -1.71
N ARG A 34 -7.60 -0.71 -0.77
CA ARG A 34 -6.88 -0.79 0.50
C ARG A 34 -6.00 -2.03 0.54
N TYR A 35 -4.78 -1.86 1.03
CA TYR A 35 -3.87 -2.95 1.41
C TYR A 35 -3.39 -2.73 2.84
N VAL A 36 -3.99 -3.48 3.77
CA VAL A 36 -3.74 -3.36 5.22
C VAL A 36 -4.00 -1.92 5.70
N GLU A 37 -2.95 -1.13 5.90
CA GLU A 37 -2.99 0.26 6.39
C GLU A 37 -2.87 1.31 5.28
N ASP A 38 -2.46 0.92 4.06
CA ASP A 38 -2.22 1.84 2.95
C ASP A 38 -3.35 1.80 1.92
N THR A 39 -3.67 2.94 1.31
CA THR A 39 -4.69 3.05 0.27
C THR A 39 -4.10 3.56 -1.04
N PHE A 40 -4.57 2.98 -2.15
CA PHE A 40 -4.28 3.43 -3.50
C PHE A 40 -5.53 4.06 -4.10
N VAL A 41 -5.40 5.31 -4.54
CA VAL A 41 -6.53 6.14 -4.94
C VAL A 41 -6.28 6.74 -6.32
N THR A 42 -7.25 6.61 -7.22
CA THR A 42 -7.25 7.39 -8.47
C THR A 42 -8.26 8.53 -8.36
N TRP A 43 -7.78 9.75 -8.46
CA TRP A 43 -8.58 10.95 -8.26
C TRP A 43 -8.88 11.66 -9.60
N PRO A 44 -10.16 11.83 -9.98
CA PRO A 44 -10.51 12.44 -11.27
C PRO A 44 -10.74 13.96 -11.20
N ASN A 45 -10.67 14.58 -10.02
CA ASN A 45 -11.00 16.00 -9.83
C ASN A 45 -9.75 16.86 -9.63
N SER A 46 -9.93 18.16 -9.39
CA SER A 46 -8.83 19.09 -9.15
C SER A 46 -8.00 18.73 -7.90
N GLN A 47 -6.79 19.27 -7.88
CA GLN A 47 -5.86 19.14 -6.77
C GLN A 47 -6.40 19.76 -5.47
N ASP A 48 -7.10 20.89 -5.57
CA ASP A 48 -7.68 21.57 -4.40
C ASP A 48 -8.74 20.68 -3.75
N HIS A 49 -9.61 20.09 -4.56
CA HIS A 49 -10.63 19.15 -4.08
C HIS A 49 -10.01 17.87 -3.49
N LEU A 50 -8.84 17.43 -3.97
CA LEU A 50 -8.12 16.30 -3.36
C LEU A 50 -7.67 16.64 -1.94
N GLN A 51 -7.17 17.86 -1.73
CA GLN A 51 -6.76 18.33 -0.41
C GLN A 51 -7.95 18.47 0.54
N GLU A 52 -9.07 19.03 0.06
CA GLU A 52 -10.33 19.11 0.83
C GLU A 52 -10.85 17.72 1.21
N PHE A 53 -10.73 16.74 0.31
CA PHE A 53 -11.11 15.36 0.57
C PHE A 53 -10.22 14.72 1.65
N LEU A 54 -8.90 14.95 1.62
CA LEU A 54 -7.99 14.49 2.67
C LEU A 54 -8.35 15.11 4.03
N GLU A 55 -8.67 16.40 4.07
CA GLU A 55 -9.13 17.06 5.29
C GLU A 55 -10.46 16.50 5.78
N TYR A 56 -11.39 16.22 4.86
CA TYR A 56 -12.66 15.60 5.16
C TYR A 56 -12.47 14.21 5.79
N LEU A 57 -11.62 13.35 5.23
CA LEU A 57 -11.28 12.04 5.81
C LEU A 57 -10.71 12.19 7.23
N ASN A 58 -9.81 13.15 7.42
CA ASN A 58 -9.18 13.42 8.70
C ASN A 58 -10.12 13.99 9.78
N LYS A 59 -11.34 14.43 9.41
CA LYS A 59 -12.38 14.87 10.35
C LYS A 59 -13.28 13.72 10.83
N GLN A 60 -13.25 12.57 10.17
CA GLN A 60 -14.18 11.46 10.46
C GLN A 60 -13.87 10.75 11.78
N HIS A 61 -12.62 10.75 12.21
CA HIS A 61 -12.23 10.17 13.49
C HIS A 61 -11.19 11.05 14.20
N PRO A 62 -11.28 11.22 15.53
CA PRO A 62 -10.34 12.04 16.28
C PRO A 62 -8.90 11.51 16.20
N THR A 63 -8.71 10.19 16.19
CA THR A 63 -7.38 9.56 16.31
C THR A 63 -6.82 8.96 15.01
N ILE A 64 -7.65 8.74 13.99
CA ILE A 64 -7.18 8.18 12.71
C ILE A 64 -6.84 9.35 11.82
N LYS A 65 -5.62 9.35 11.27
CA LYS A 65 -5.15 10.39 10.36
C LYS A 65 -4.59 9.78 9.08
N PHE A 66 -5.16 10.19 7.96
CA PHE A 66 -4.64 9.92 6.63
C PHE A 66 -3.52 10.90 6.33
N THR A 67 -2.48 10.36 5.72
CA THR A 67 -1.46 11.12 5.00
C THR A 67 -1.55 10.73 3.54
N MET A 68 -1.04 11.58 2.65
CA MET A 68 -1.16 11.37 1.22
C MET A 68 0.19 11.61 0.55
N GLU A 69 0.67 10.61 -0.16
CA GLU A 69 1.72 10.74 -1.16
C GLU A 69 1.06 10.85 -2.54
N GLN A 70 1.58 11.74 -3.37
CA GLN A 70 1.04 11.98 -4.70
C GLN A 70 2.02 11.52 -5.77
N GLU A 71 1.48 11.16 -6.92
CA GLU A 71 2.28 10.81 -8.09
C GLU A 71 3.17 12.00 -8.50
N GLN A 72 4.45 11.73 -8.73
CA GLN A 72 5.42 12.70 -9.23
C GLN A 72 6.07 12.14 -10.49
N ASP A 73 6.09 12.91 -11.58
CA ASP A 73 6.68 12.51 -12.86
C ASP A 73 6.20 11.15 -13.39
N GLY A 74 4.91 10.86 -13.19
CA GLY A 74 4.33 9.59 -13.61
C GLY A 74 4.64 8.41 -12.68
N GLN A 75 5.21 8.65 -11.50
CA GLN A 75 5.68 7.60 -10.59
C GLN A 75 5.04 7.74 -9.20
N LEU A 76 4.71 6.59 -8.60
CA LEU A 76 4.17 6.52 -7.25
C LEU A 76 4.68 5.24 -6.57
N SER A 77 5.05 5.34 -5.29
CA SER A 77 5.38 4.15 -4.50
C SER A 77 4.15 3.72 -3.70
N PHE A 78 3.90 2.42 -3.68
CA PHE A 78 2.91 1.73 -2.86
C PHE A 78 3.64 0.58 -2.14
N PRO A 79 3.15 -0.01 -1.03
CA PRO A 79 3.90 -1.02 -0.29
C PRO A 79 4.54 -2.10 -1.18
N ASP A 80 5.87 -2.19 -1.10
CA ASP A 80 6.73 -3.10 -1.87
C ASP A 80 6.65 -2.98 -3.41
N VAL A 81 5.88 -2.01 -3.96
CA VAL A 81 5.65 -1.83 -5.40
C VAL A 81 5.89 -0.37 -5.79
N HIS A 82 6.70 -0.17 -6.82
CA HIS A 82 6.87 1.14 -7.44
C HIS A 82 6.15 1.14 -8.79
N LEU A 83 5.14 1.99 -8.89
CA LEU A 83 4.30 2.14 -10.07
C LEU A 83 4.85 3.26 -10.95
N SER A 84 4.84 3.05 -12.26
CA SER A 84 5.11 4.10 -13.24
C SER A 84 4.07 4.08 -14.35
N ARG A 85 3.52 5.24 -14.70
CA ARG A 85 2.56 5.41 -15.77
C ARG A 85 3.28 5.62 -17.10
N ASN A 86 2.98 4.78 -18.07
CA ASN A 86 3.48 4.90 -19.43
C ASN A 86 2.72 6.01 -20.19
N PRO A 87 3.30 6.56 -21.28
CA PRO A 87 2.63 7.59 -22.08
C PRO A 87 1.29 7.17 -22.70
N ASP A 88 1.06 5.86 -22.88
CA ASP A 88 -0.19 5.29 -23.38
C ASP A 88 -1.25 5.12 -22.29
N GLY A 89 -0.95 5.51 -21.05
CA GLY A 89 -1.85 5.41 -19.90
C GLY A 89 -1.80 4.06 -19.17
N THR A 90 -1.01 3.09 -19.65
CA THR A 90 -0.83 1.82 -18.96
C THR A 90 0.06 1.97 -17.73
N LEU A 91 -0.15 1.11 -16.72
CA LEU A 91 0.69 1.05 -15.53
C LEU A 91 1.77 0.00 -15.70
N ASN A 92 3.01 0.38 -15.48
CA ASN A 92 4.13 -0.51 -15.25
C ASN A 92 4.43 -0.57 -13.74
N HIS A 93 5.04 -1.66 -13.29
CA HIS A 93 5.39 -1.84 -11.89
C HIS A 93 6.75 -2.51 -11.75
N ARG A 94 7.46 -2.19 -10.67
CA ARG A 94 8.68 -2.88 -10.26
C ARG A 94 8.69 -3.05 -8.76
N VAL A 95 9.46 -4.01 -8.26
CA VAL A 95 9.64 -4.19 -6.81
C VAL A 95 10.31 -2.95 -6.22
N HIS A 96 9.65 -2.28 -5.27
CA HIS A 96 10.25 -1.19 -4.53
C HIS A 96 11.17 -1.74 -3.43
N ARG A 97 12.39 -1.22 -3.31
CA ARG A 97 13.32 -1.56 -2.24
C ARG A 97 13.69 -0.29 -1.49
N LYS A 98 13.38 -0.26 -0.19
CA LYS A 98 13.78 0.86 0.68
C LYS A 98 15.31 1.04 0.61
N PRO A 99 15.83 2.29 0.70
CA PRO A 99 17.29 2.53 0.70
C PRO A 99 18.04 1.76 1.80
N THR A 100 17.36 1.41 2.89
CA THR A 100 17.89 0.62 4.00
C THR A 100 17.97 -0.88 3.73
N HIS A 101 17.55 -1.35 2.55
CA HIS A 101 17.57 -2.77 2.21
C HIS A 101 19.01 -3.27 2.00
N THR A 102 19.51 -4.07 2.96
CA THR A 102 20.91 -4.53 2.98
C THR A 102 21.20 -5.76 2.11
N ASN A 103 20.18 -6.32 1.44
CA ASN A 103 20.25 -7.62 0.75
C ASN A 103 20.73 -8.79 1.65
N ARG A 104 20.62 -8.65 2.98
CA ARG A 104 20.98 -9.71 3.92
C ARG A 104 19.79 -10.63 4.14
N TYR A 105 19.99 -11.90 3.83
CA TYR A 105 19.03 -12.96 4.07
C TYR A 105 19.46 -13.85 5.24
N LEU A 106 18.58 -14.79 5.58
CA LEU A 106 18.85 -15.75 6.64
C LEU A 106 20.10 -16.58 6.32
N HIS A 107 21.02 -16.67 7.28
CA HIS A 107 22.24 -17.45 7.10
C HIS A 107 21.93 -18.94 7.01
N GLN A 108 22.56 -19.64 6.05
CA GLN A 108 22.37 -21.07 5.81
C GLN A 108 22.61 -21.97 7.03
N ILE A 109 23.53 -21.60 7.93
CA ILE A 109 23.85 -22.39 9.14
C ILE A 109 23.02 -22.01 10.37
N SER A 110 22.11 -21.04 10.25
CA SER A 110 21.25 -20.65 11.37
C SER A 110 20.34 -21.81 11.80
N PHE A 111 19.90 -21.82 13.07
CA PHE A 111 19.02 -22.85 13.63
C PHE A 111 17.54 -22.66 13.21
N HIS A 112 17.31 -22.50 11.91
CA HIS A 112 15.97 -22.44 11.33
C HIS A 112 15.70 -23.71 10.52
N HIS A 113 14.43 -24.10 10.48
CA HIS A 113 13.98 -25.27 9.72
C HIS A 113 14.39 -25.15 8.25
N PRO A 114 14.89 -26.22 7.60
CA PRO A 114 15.35 -26.19 6.21
C PRO A 114 14.32 -25.60 5.23
N ALA A 115 13.03 -25.84 5.47
CA ALA A 115 11.95 -25.28 4.64
C ALA A 115 11.96 -23.74 4.57
N ILE A 116 12.33 -23.04 5.65
CA ILE A 116 12.42 -21.57 5.68
C ILE A 116 13.61 -21.08 4.86
N LYS A 117 14.74 -21.79 4.91
CA LYS A 117 15.93 -21.45 4.11
C LYS A 117 15.66 -21.64 2.62
N THR A 118 15.02 -22.77 2.26
CA THR A 118 14.63 -23.05 0.88
C THR A 118 13.57 -22.08 0.36
N SER A 119 12.61 -21.66 1.20
CA SER A 119 11.56 -20.72 0.80
C SER A 119 12.12 -19.34 0.45
N ILE A 120 13.17 -18.88 1.14
CA ILE A 120 13.87 -17.63 0.79
C ILE A 120 14.41 -17.70 -0.63
N ASN A 121 15.18 -18.73 -0.97
CA ASN A 121 15.72 -18.89 -2.33
C ASN A 121 14.61 -18.96 -3.38
N ARG A 122 13.56 -19.74 -3.12
CA ARG A 122 12.40 -19.85 -4.01
C ARG A 122 11.72 -18.50 -4.23
N THR A 123 11.56 -17.72 -3.16
CA THR A 123 10.93 -16.39 -3.23
C THR A 123 11.77 -15.42 -4.05
N LEU A 124 13.11 -15.46 -3.91
CA LEU A 124 14.01 -14.61 -4.69
C LEU A 124 13.98 -14.93 -6.18
N VAL A 125 14.02 -16.22 -6.54
CA VAL A 125 13.93 -16.66 -7.94
C VAL A 125 12.58 -16.24 -8.52
N ARG A 126 11.47 -16.49 -7.80
CA ARG A 126 10.13 -16.14 -8.28
C ARG A 126 9.97 -14.64 -8.52
N ARG A 127 10.44 -13.81 -7.57
CA ARG A 127 10.43 -12.35 -7.72
C ARG A 127 11.26 -11.86 -8.90
N ALA A 128 12.36 -12.55 -9.23
CA ALA A 128 13.19 -12.20 -10.38
C ALA A 128 12.55 -12.61 -11.73
N SER A 129 11.66 -13.61 -11.73
CA SER A 129 10.95 -14.06 -12.94
C SER A 129 9.61 -13.36 -13.20
N GLU A 130 9.03 -12.73 -12.17
CA GLU A 130 7.73 -12.03 -12.22
C GLU A 130 7.90 -10.50 -12.45
N THR A 131 9.07 -10.05 -12.91
CA THR A 131 9.36 -8.64 -13.26
C THR A 131 9.37 -8.46 -14.77
#